data_AF-A0A9N9QDW9-F1
#
_entry.id   AF-A0A9N9QDW9-F1
#
_cell.length_a   1.000
_cell.length_b   1.000
_cell.length_c   1.000
_cell.angle_alpha   90.00
_cell.angle_beta   90.00
_cell.angle_gamma   90.00
#
_symmetry.space_group_name_H-M   'P 1'
#
loop_
_entity.id
_entity.type
_entity.pdbx_description
1 polymer ?
#
loop_
_entity_poly.entity_id
_entity_poly.type
_entity_poly.pdbx_seq_one_letter_code
_entity_poly.pdbx_strand_id
1 'polypeptide(L)'
;MKLFHVAAFLAALVSCTMAGVYTNRFLELYEQIVASKSGYYSKEGVPYHSVETMMVESVDYGHETDSEALSYNIWLKAMYGEIAGDFQPFNEAWDVIENYMIPETQYNEDRYNPSNPGSTSGITVGKDPIGNELKTSYGDNRVRVMHWLSDVDNVYGFGNTQGQCESGPLASGPSFVNNGAGTVFSGITYPTCDSFKYGGSTGFSWYSSVPNWQYSAAPDADARAILGAYWASQWATQKGKISDISSTLSKAARLGDYLRYAFFDKHFKQIGNCIGGSTCPAASGKESAHYLISWYIGWGGAVNSQNGYAWRMCSGEAHIGYQNPITAYALINDPNLRSNSASAVEDWQNSLQRQLEFYKWVQTSEGPLGGGVTNSWNSNYEDPPAAVKTNTFHGMWYESQPGYQGASDWFGMQTWTVDRLAQYYYLTGDATAKSVLDKWINWILTQITVTSKKIKVPVTLSWSGNTPSDAHASVVGSGNMVGIVSSIARTLSYYAAKTGNSRAKSVAKQLLDTMWSLNRDSIGLSVTSTVSTLNQVNNKVYIPISGWTGTYPNGDKINASSNFLDIRSWYKSDANWWQLQNYLNGGPAPKINYHRFWEQADMALALGAYGILFNE
;
A
#
# COMPACT_ATOMS: atom_id res chain seq x y z
N MET A 1 6.17 -42.62 1.06
CA MET A 1 6.77 -43.08 2.33
C MET A 1 6.15 -42.23 3.44
N LYS A 2 5.17 -42.80 4.15
CA LYS A 2 4.42 -42.16 5.25
C LYS A 2 5.16 -42.36 6.58
N LEU A 3 4.85 -41.51 7.57
CA LEU A 3 5.33 -41.43 8.96
C LEU A 3 6.52 -40.50 9.20
N PHE A 4 6.24 -39.21 9.47
CA PHE A 4 7.02 -38.33 10.36
C PHE A 4 6.24 -37.03 10.63
N HIS A 5 5.03 -37.07 11.21
CA HIS A 5 4.26 -35.85 11.55
C HIS A 5 3.43 -35.98 12.85
N VAL A 6 3.94 -36.68 13.88
CA VAL A 6 3.22 -36.80 15.18
C VAL A 6 4.16 -36.59 16.37
N ALA A 7 5.14 -35.68 16.28
CA ALA A 7 6.06 -35.40 17.39
C ALA A 7 6.31 -33.91 17.63
N ALA A 8 5.30 -33.06 17.42
CA ALA A 8 5.36 -31.63 17.70
C ALA A 8 4.38 -31.17 18.81
N PHE A 9 3.77 -32.10 19.57
CA PHE A 9 2.71 -31.76 20.52
C PHE A 9 3.09 -31.81 22.01
N LEU A 10 4.37 -31.93 22.37
CA LEU A 10 4.81 -31.95 23.76
C LEU A 10 6.21 -31.33 23.95
N ALA A 11 6.34 -30.04 23.66
CA ALA A 11 7.47 -29.22 24.15
C ALA A 11 7.14 -27.72 24.08
N ALA A 12 6.05 -27.31 24.75
CA ALA A 12 5.75 -25.89 24.98
C ALA A 12 5.37 -25.69 26.46
N LEU A 13 6.35 -25.93 27.34
CA LEU A 13 6.32 -25.49 28.72
C LEU A 13 7.69 -24.86 28.98
N VAL A 14 7.66 -23.63 29.51
CA VAL A 14 8.78 -22.69 29.75
C VAL A 14 9.10 -21.83 28.51
N SER A 15 8.58 -20.61 28.38
CA SER A 15 8.63 -19.52 29.36
C SER A 15 7.29 -18.79 29.44
N CYS A 16 6.71 -18.75 30.64
CA CYS A 16 5.61 -17.85 30.94
C CYS A 16 6.19 -16.43 31.05
N THR A 17 6.33 -15.73 29.92
CA THR A 17 6.25 -14.26 29.95
C THR A 17 4.91 -13.92 30.58
N MET A 18 4.84 -12.89 31.41
CA MET A 18 3.57 -12.44 31.99
C MET A 18 2.63 -12.04 30.84
N ALA A 19 1.81 -12.97 30.36
CA ALA A 19 0.97 -12.74 29.19
C ALA A 19 -0.14 -11.75 29.57
N GLY A 20 -0.01 -10.52 29.10
CA GLY A 20 -1.04 -9.49 29.21
C GLY A 20 -2.29 -9.88 28.42
N VAL A 21 -3.44 -9.38 28.86
CA VAL A 21 -4.74 -9.52 28.19
C VAL A 21 -4.62 -9.15 26.72
N TYR A 22 -3.89 -8.09 26.36
CA TYR A 22 -3.79 -7.65 24.97
C TYR A 22 -2.87 -8.53 24.12
N THR A 23 -1.76 -9.03 24.69
CA THR A 23 -0.92 -10.02 23.99
C THR A 23 -1.64 -11.35 23.76
N ASN A 24 -2.52 -11.77 24.68
CA ASN A 24 -3.39 -12.92 24.47
C ASN A 24 -4.43 -12.68 23.38
N ARG A 25 -5.05 -11.49 23.34
CA ARG A 25 -5.97 -11.11 22.26
C ARG A 25 -5.27 -11.05 20.90
N PHE A 26 -4.02 -10.58 20.85
CA PHE A 26 -3.20 -10.65 19.65
C PHE A 26 -3.05 -12.09 19.18
N LEU A 27 -2.63 -13.02 20.07
CA LEU A 27 -2.44 -14.42 19.71
C LEU A 27 -3.75 -15.07 19.25
N GLU A 28 -4.86 -14.80 19.95
CA GLU A 28 -6.19 -15.32 19.56
C GLU A 28 -6.60 -14.85 18.17
N LEU A 29 -6.45 -13.55 17.87
CA LEU A 29 -6.78 -13.01 16.54
C LEU A 29 -5.80 -13.49 15.47
N TYR A 30 -4.50 -13.59 15.79
CA TYR A 30 -3.50 -14.15 14.89
C TYR A 30 -3.86 -15.59 14.51
N GLU A 31 -4.21 -16.44 15.47
CA GLU A 31 -4.65 -17.82 15.24
C GLU A 31 -5.90 -17.87 14.34
N GLN A 32 -6.86 -16.96 14.53
CA GLN A 32 -8.02 -16.86 13.65
C GLN A 32 -7.63 -16.49 12.22
N ILE A 33 -6.74 -15.49 12.04
CA ILE A 33 -6.29 -15.03 10.72
C ILE A 33 -5.56 -16.16 9.96
N VAL A 34 -4.65 -16.88 10.62
CA VAL A 34 -3.81 -17.89 9.96
C VAL A 34 -4.47 -19.26 9.83
N ALA A 35 -5.61 -19.47 10.48
CA ALA A 35 -6.34 -20.73 10.35
C ALA A 35 -6.86 -20.90 8.92
N SER A 36 -6.54 -22.03 8.31
CA SER A 36 -6.97 -22.35 6.93
C SER A 36 -8.49 -22.27 6.73
N LYS A 37 -9.27 -22.61 7.77
CA LYS A 37 -10.74 -22.52 7.75
C LYS A 37 -11.29 -21.10 7.65
N SER A 38 -10.48 -20.09 7.95
CA SER A 38 -10.90 -18.69 7.95
C SER A 38 -10.82 -18.04 6.57
N GLY A 39 -10.07 -18.64 5.63
CA GLY A 39 -10.07 -18.22 4.23
C GLY A 39 -9.25 -16.96 3.90
N TYR A 40 -8.42 -16.44 4.82
CA TYR A 40 -7.60 -15.25 4.56
C TYR A 40 -6.47 -15.45 3.55
N TYR A 41 -6.02 -16.69 3.36
CA TYR A 41 -4.87 -17.00 2.52
C TYR A 41 -5.25 -18.01 1.44
N SER A 42 -4.68 -17.84 0.25
CA SER A 42 -4.71 -18.85 -0.79
C SER A 42 -3.88 -20.09 -0.40
N LYS A 43 -3.97 -21.15 -1.22
CA LYS A 43 -3.16 -22.36 -1.04
C LYS A 43 -1.64 -22.11 -1.17
N GLU A 44 -1.25 -21.04 -1.87
CA GLU A 44 0.13 -20.56 -2.01
C GLU A 44 0.62 -19.77 -0.79
N GLY A 45 -0.25 -19.48 0.18
CA GLY A 45 0.06 -18.65 1.35
C GLY A 45 -0.01 -17.15 1.10
N VAL A 46 -0.59 -16.74 -0.03
CA VAL A 46 -0.80 -15.33 -0.39
C VAL A 46 -2.06 -14.84 0.32
N PRO A 47 -2.00 -13.78 1.15
CA PRO A 47 -3.20 -13.22 1.75
C PRO A 47 -4.09 -12.64 0.65
N TYR A 48 -5.39 -12.87 0.70
CA TYR A 48 -6.34 -12.13 -0.11
C TYR A 48 -6.51 -10.71 0.44
N HIS A 49 -7.04 -9.79 -0.37
CA HIS A 49 -7.44 -8.48 0.12
C HIS A 49 -8.56 -8.63 1.17
N SER A 50 -9.53 -9.52 0.94
CA SER A 50 -10.56 -9.91 1.91
C SER A 50 -11.00 -11.35 1.75
N VAL A 51 -11.56 -11.93 2.83
CA VAL A 51 -12.19 -13.28 2.79
C VAL A 51 -13.42 -13.28 1.90
N GLU A 52 -14.22 -12.21 1.91
CA GLU A 52 -15.38 -12.08 1.04
C GLU A 52 -14.94 -11.66 -0.36
N THR A 53 -15.49 -12.33 -1.37
CA THR A 53 -15.14 -12.14 -2.78
C THR A 53 -15.79 -10.93 -3.43
N MET A 54 -17.03 -10.59 -3.07
CA MET A 54 -17.72 -9.40 -3.59
C MET A 54 -17.20 -8.15 -2.90
N MET A 55 -16.20 -7.50 -3.48
CA MET A 55 -15.60 -6.28 -2.96
C MET A 55 -15.15 -5.37 -4.10
N VAL A 56 -15.49 -4.08 -4.01
CA VAL A 56 -15.06 -3.07 -4.99
C VAL A 56 -14.68 -1.78 -4.26
N GLU A 57 -13.37 -1.52 -4.16
CA GLU A 57 -12.76 -0.35 -3.52
C GLU A 57 -11.44 0.05 -4.22
N SER A 58 -10.27 -0.31 -3.68
CA SER A 58 -8.97 -0.27 -4.38
C SER A 58 -8.80 -1.46 -5.32
N VAL A 59 -9.28 -2.63 -4.87
CA VAL A 59 -9.46 -3.86 -5.65
C VAL A 59 -10.87 -3.91 -6.22
N ASP A 60 -11.08 -4.67 -7.28
CA ASP A 60 -12.41 -4.90 -7.85
C ASP A 60 -12.97 -6.30 -7.59
N TYR A 61 -12.21 -7.13 -6.86
CA TYR A 61 -12.57 -8.44 -6.39
C TYR A 61 -11.80 -8.78 -5.11
N GLY A 62 -12.47 -9.34 -4.09
CA GLY A 62 -11.87 -9.52 -2.77
C GLY A 62 -10.74 -10.55 -2.70
N HIS A 63 -10.71 -11.51 -3.64
CA HIS A 63 -9.60 -12.45 -3.79
C HIS A 63 -8.53 -11.98 -4.79
N GLU A 64 -8.56 -10.72 -5.21
CA GLU A 64 -7.31 -10.05 -5.54
C GLU A 64 -6.49 -9.89 -4.26
N THR A 65 -5.22 -9.59 -4.40
CA THR A 65 -4.37 -9.08 -3.31
C THR A 65 -3.63 -7.86 -3.80
N ASP A 66 -3.23 -7.03 -2.86
CA ASP A 66 -2.36 -5.91 -3.10
C ASP A 66 -1.06 -6.03 -2.28
N SER A 67 -0.04 -5.28 -2.67
CA SER A 67 1.22 -5.20 -1.90
C SER A 67 0.98 -4.70 -0.47
N GLU A 68 -0.13 -3.96 -0.25
CA GLU A 68 -0.58 -3.57 1.07
C GLU A 68 -0.87 -4.78 1.96
N ALA A 69 -1.72 -5.71 1.56
CA ALA A 69 -2.04 -6.91 2.32
C ALA A 69 -0.77 -7.72 2.65
N LEU A 70 0.16 -7.84 1.70
CA LEU A 70 1.46 -8.49 1.91
C LEU A 70 2.31 -7.74 2.95
N SER A 71 2.36 -6.41 2.88
CA SER A 71 3.12 -5.60 3.85
C SER A 71 2.55 -5.66 5.27
N TYR A 72 1.22 -5.75 5.42
CA TYR A 72 0.57 -6.03 6.71
C TYR A 72 0.85 -7.46 7.20
N ASN A 73 0.94 -8.44 6.30
CA ASN A 73 1.29 -9.80 6.65
C ASN A 73 2.70 -9.85 7.26
N ILE A 74 3.68 -9.18 6.64
CA ILE A 74 5.04 -9.04 7.20
C ILE A 74 4.99 -8.48 8.62
N TRP A 75 4.26 -7.37 8.82
CA TRP A 75 4.22 -6.72 10.12
C TRP A 75 3.51 -7.58 11.18
N LEU A 76 2.41 -8.26 10.80
CA LEU A 76 1.70 -9.21 11.65
C LEU A 76 2.62 -10.35 12.10
N LYS A 77 3.41 -10.92 11.19
CA LYS A 77 4.36 -12.00 11.51
C LYS A 77 5.55 -11.50 12.35
N ALA A 78 6.00 -10.27 12.14
CA ALA A 78 7.01 -9.65 13.00
C ALA A 78 6.52 -9.53 14.46
N MET A 79 5.28 -9.05 14.65
CA MET A 79 4.65 -8.93 15.98
C MET A 79 4.44 -10.30 16.63
N TYR A 80 4.10 -11.33 15.83
CA TYR A 80 4.05 -12.70 16.32
C TYR A 80 5.41 -13.18 16.81
N GLY A 81 6.50 -12.87 16.10
CA GLY A 81 7.85 -13.16 16.57
C GLY A 81 8.19 -12.51 17.91
N GLU A 82 7.72 -11.29 18.17
CA GLU A 82 7.89 -10.66 19.47
C GLU A 82 7.09 -11.35 20.58
N ILE A 83 5.81 -11.62 20.34
CA ILE A 83 4.91 -12.11 21.39
C ILE A 83 5.09 -13.62 21.64
N ALA A 84 5.18 -14.42 20.58
CA ALA A 84 5.32 -15.87 20.67
C ALA A 84 6.78 -16.34 20.73
N GLY A 85 7.74 -15.47 20.37
CA GLY A 85 9.16 -15.81 20.32
C GLY A 85 9.55 -16.65 19.09
N ASP A 86 8.71 -16.74 18.06
CA ASP A 86 8.98 -17.49 16.83
C ASP A 86 8.93 -16.57 15.59
N PHE A 87 10.08 -16.37 14.96
CA PHE A 87 10.25 -15.52 13.79
C PHE A 87 10.22 -16.28 12.46
N GLN A 88 10.03 -17.61 12.47
CA GLN A 88 9.95 -18.36 11.23
C GLN A 88 8.77 -17.91 10.33
N PRO A 89 7.57 -17.60 10.86
CA PRO A 89 6.50 -17.06 10.05
C PRO A 89 6.85 -15.74 9.34
N PHE A 90 7.74 -14.92 9.92
CA PHE A 90 8.21 -13.68 9.28
C PHE A 90 9.04 -13.97 8.02
N ASN A 91 9.91 -14.97 8.06
CA ASN A 91 10.66 -15.43 6.89
C ASN A 91 9.72 -15.97 5.81
N GLU A 92 8.75 -16.81 6.19
CA GLU A 92 7.78 -17.40 5.26
C GLU A 92 6.92 -16.33 4.57
N ALA A 93 6.47 -15.31 5.31
CA ALA A 93 5.73 -14.20 4.73
C ALA A 93 6.58 -13.37 3.75
N TRP A 94 7.90 -13.27 3.99
CA TRP A 94 8.79 -12.61 3.03
C TRP A 94 9.04 -13.46 1.79
N ASP A 95 9.13 -14.78 1.93
CA ASP A 95 9.24 -15.68 0.78
C ASP A 95 7.98 -15.60 -0.10
N VAL A 96 6.79 -15.38 0.47
CA VAL A 96 5.57 -15.09 -0.33
C VAL A 96 5.73 -13.83 -1.17
N ILE A 97 6.31 -12.75 -0.63
CA ILE A 97 6.60 -11.52 -1.40
C ILE A 97 7.55 -11.80 -2.56
N GLU A 98 8.69 -12.47 -2.31
CA GLU A 98 9.66 -12.81 -3.35
C GLU A 98 9.05 -13.71 -4.43
N ASN A 99 8.26 -14.69 -4.02
CA ASN A 99 7.69 -15.68 -4.92
C ASN A 99 6.50 -15.17 -5.71
N TYR A 100 5.71 -14.20 -5.21
CA TYR A 100 4.42 -13.85 -5.82
C TYR A 100 4.15 -12.37 -5.99
N MET A 101 4.94 -11.46 -5.39
CA MET A 101 4.68 -10.02 -5.48
C MET A 101 5.83 -9.20 -6.07
N ILE A 102 7.08 -9.66 -5.99
CA ILE A 102 8.22 -9.07 -6.71
C ILE A 102 8.35 -9.77 -8.08
N PRO A 103 8.10 -9.09 -9.22
CA PRO A 103 8.03 -9.77 -10.51
C PRO A 103 9.37 -10.34 -10.99
N GLU A 104 9.37 -11.61 -11.39
CA GLU A 104 10.50 -12.23 -12.07
C GLU A 104 10.54 -11.89 -13.57
N THR A 105 9.37 -11.85 -14.20
CA THR A 105 9.19 -11.59 -15.63
C THR A 105 9.41 -10.11 -15.94
N GLN A 106 10.64 -9.73 -16.28
CA GLN A 106 11.03 -8.38 -16.69
C GLN A 106 11.89 -8.44 -17.97
N TYR A 107 11.27 -8.79 -19.10
CA TYR A 107 11.98 -9.02 -20.36
C TYR A 107 12.72 -7.76 -20.84
N ASN A 108 13.93 -7.94 -21.39
CA ASN A 108 14.74 -6.83 -21.94
C ASN A 108 15.19 -5.78 -20.90
N GLU A 109 15.13 -6.05 -19.59
CA GLU A 109 15.72 -5.15 -18.57
C GLU A 109 17.23 -4.94 -18.75
N ASP A 110 17.94 -5.87 -19.40
CA ASP A 110 19.34 -5.68 -19.82
C ASP A 110 19.53 -4.48 -20.77
N ARG A 111 18.45 -4.03 -21.42
CA ARG A 111 18.42 -2.88 -22.33
C ARG A 111 18.04 -1.56 -21.69
N TYR A 112 17.67 -1.57 -20.40
CA TYR A 112 17.39 -0.33 -19.68
C TYR A 112 18.63 0.58 -19.69
N ASN A 113 18.43 1.86 -20.01
CA ASN A 113 19.49 2.86 -20.09
C ASN A 113 19.21 4.00 -19.10
N PRO A 114 19.94 4.12 -17.98
CA PRO A 114 19.72 5.21 -17.02
C PRO A 114 19.94 6.62 -17.60
N SER A 115 20.70 6.77 -18.69
CA SER A 115 20.85 8.07 -19.38
C SER A 115 19.65 8.43 -20.27
N ASN A 116 18.76 7.48 -20.54
CA ASN A 116 17.50 7.65 -21.25
C ASN A 116 16.45 6.68 -20.65
N PRO A 117 15.92 6.99 -19.46
CA PRO A 117 15.10 6.05 -18.69
C PRO A 117 13.72 5.78 -19.32
N GLY A 118 13.34 6.55 -20.35
CA GLY A 118 12.16 6.33 -21.18
C GLY A 118 11.78 7.61 -21.93
N SER A 119 10.66 7.59 -22.66
CA SER A 119 10.21 8.72 -23.47
C SER A 119 8.70 8.95 -23.36
N THR A 120 8.29 10.21 -23.30
CA THR A 120 6.89 10.63 -23.35
C THR A 120 6.76 11.79 -24.35
N SER A 121 5.76 11.73 -25.24
CA SER A 121 5.58 12.75 -26.28
C SER A 121 5.41 14.14 -25.67
N GLY A 122 6.14 15.14 -26.18
CA GLY A 122 6.08 16.53 -25.71
C GLY A 122 6.78 16.81 -24.37
N ILE A 123 7.40 15.82 -23.74
CA ILE A 123 8.07 15.95 -22.44
C ILE A 123 9.55 15.59 -22.57
N THR A 124 10.45 16.50 -22.16
CA THR A 124 11.88 16.16 -22.06
C THR A 124 12.13 15.33 -20.79
N VAL A 125 12.89 14.24 -20.91
CA VAL A 125 13.14 13.29 -19.81
C VAL A 125 14.57 13.46 -19.30
N GLY A 126 14.74 13.46 -17.98
CA GLY A 126 16.05 13.50 -17.32
C GLY A 126 16.74 12.14 -17.26
N LYS A 127 17.82 12.08 -16.48
CA LYS A 127 18.59 10.86 -16.24
C LYS A 127 18.17 10.23 -14.93
N ASP A 128 18.16 8.90 -14.89
CA ASP A 128 18.07 8.11 -13.66
C ASP A 128 19.45 8.08 -12.98
N PRO A 129 19.59 8.69 -11.78
CA PRO A 129 20.88 8.78 -11.11
C PRO A 129 21.23 7.55 -10.26
N ILE A 130 20.30 6.60 -10.04
CA ILE A 130 20.51 5.45 -9.15
C ILE A 130 20.53 4.11 -9.88
N GLY A 131 20.04 4.04 -11.13
CA GLY A 131 19.97 2.77 -11.89
C GLY A 131 21.32 2.05 -12.06
N ASN A 132 22.40 2.78 -12.36
CA ASN A 132 23.75 2.21 -12.46
C ASN A 132 24.32 1.76 -11.10
N GLU A 133 24.01 2.50 -10.03
CA GLU A 133 24.42 2.17 -8.67
C GLU A 133 23.76 0.87 -8.22
N LEU A 134 22.43 0.77 -8.37
CA LEU A 134 21.66 -0.43 -8.04
C LEU A 134 22.16 -1.66 -8.83
N LYS A 135 22.40 -1.51 -10.13
CA LYS A 135 22.97 -2.59 -10.96
C LYS A 135 24.31 -3.07 -10.40
N THR A 136 25.19 -2.13 -10.02
CA THR A 136 26.51 -2.45 -9.47
C THR A 136 26.38 -3.16 -8.13
N SER A 137 25.46 -2.73 -7.27
CA SER A 137 25.26 -3.28 -5.93
C SER A 137 24.61 -4.66 -5.91
N TYR A 138 23.81 -5.02 -6.93
CA TYR A 138 23.03 -6.27 -6.92
C TYR A 138 23.26 -7.19 -8.12
N GLY A 139 24.05 -6.77 -9.11
CA GLY A 139 24.50 -7.61 -10.23
C GLY A 139 23.44 -7.89 -11.31
N ASP A 140 22.24 -7.33 -11.22
CA ASP A 140 21.22 -7.40 -12.27
C ASP A 140 20.49 -6.06 -12.44
N ASN A 141 19.83 -5.89 -13.60
CA ASN A 141 19.04 -4.69 -13.89
C ASN A 141 17.62 -4.77 -13.34
N ARG A 142 17.14 -5.91 -12.81
CA ARG A 142 15.72 -6.06 -12.47
C ARG A 142 15.35 -5.14 -11.31
N VAL A 143 14.16 -4.55 -11.40
CA VAL A 143 13.60 -3.75 -10.31
C VAL A 143 13.08 -4.69 -9.22
N ARG A 144 13.40 -4.40 -7.95
CA ARG A 144 13.08 -5.24 -6.78
C ARG A 144 12.20 -4.50 -5.78
N VAL A 145 11.02 -4.11 -6.26
CA VAL A 145 9.89 -3.61 -5.45
C VAL A 145 8.68 -4.49 -5.73
N MET A 146 7.70 -4.49 -4.84
CA MET A 146 6.47 -5.24 -5.05
C MET A 146 5.66 -4.61 -6.18
N HIS A 147 5.16 -5.42 -7.11
CA HIS A 147 4.03 -4.99 -7.92
C HIS A 147 2.82 -4.80 -6.98
N TRP A 148 1.93 -3.86 -7.30
CA TRP A 148 0.88 -3.46 -6.38
C TRP A 148 -0.36 -4.36 -6.37
N LEU A 149 -0.69 -5.08 -7.45
CA LEU A 149 -1.95 -5.83 -7.57
C LEU A 149 -1.76 -7.22 -8.22
N SER A 150 -2.49 -8.21 -7.74
CA SER A 150 -2.49 -9.56 -8.28
C SER A 150 -3.85 -10.23 -8.12
N ASP A 151 -4.30 -10.91 -9.17
CA ASP A 151 -5.47 -11.79 -9.15
C ASP A 151 -5.03 -13.17 -8.64
N VAL A 152 -5.22 -13.43 -7.34
CA VAL A 152 -4.64 -14.58 -6.64
C VAL A 152 -5.20 -15.90 -7.17
N ASP A 153 -6.49 -15.91 -7.52
CA ASP A 153 -7.19 -17.11 -7.98
C ASP A 153 -7.25 -17.21 -9.52
N ASN A 154 -6.64 -16.26 -10.23
CA ASN A 154 -6.67 -16.16 -11.69
C ASN A 154 -8.10 -16.12 -12.26
N VAL A 155 -9.03 -15.44 -11.57
CA VAL A 155 -10.44 -15.31 -11.97
C VAL A 155 -10.60 -14.58 -13.31
N TYR A 156 -9.73 -13.61 -13.61
CA TYR A 156 -9.66 -12.96 -14.92
C TYR A 156 -9.11 -13.90 -15.99
N GLY A 157 -8.34 -14.90 -15.60
CA GLY A 157 -7.85 -15.97 -16.46
C GLY A 157 -6.69 -15.57 -17.37
N PHE A 158 -5.99 -14.48 -17.08
CA PHE A 158 -4.82 -14.07 -17.86
C PHE A 158 -3.67 -15.05 -17.71
N GLY A 159 -3.43 -15.55 -16.50
CA GLY A 159 -2.32 -16.47 -16.23
C GLY A 159 -0.94 -15.80 -16.33
N ASN A 160 -0.81 -14.56 -15.86
CA ASN A 160 0.47 -13.88 -15.63
C ASN A 160 1.08 -14.31 -14.30
N THR A 161 1.16 -15.62 -14.11
CA THR A 161 1.86 -16.21 -12.98
C THR A 161 3.35 -15.96 -13.11
N GLN A 162 4.09 -16.07 -12.02
CA GLN A 162 5.52 -15.81 -12.02
C GLN A 162 6.27 -16.62 -13.08
N GLY A 163 7.15 -15.94 -13.82
CA GLY A 163 7.88 -16.47 -14.96
C GLY A 163 7.07 -16.65 -16.25
N GLN A 164 5.78 -16.29 -16.29
CA GLN A 164 4.90 -16.50 -17.43
C GLN A 164 4.34 -15.19 -18.01
N CYS A 165 3.82 -15.27 -19.24
CA CYS A 165 3.11 -14.18 -19.92
C CYS A 165 1.87 -14.76 -20.63
N GLU A 166 0.69 -14.37 -20.16
CA GLU A 166 -0.62 -14.79 -20.64
C GLU A 166 -0.81 -16.32 -20.80
N SER A 167 -0.42 -17.11 -19.78
CA SER A 167 -0.57 -18.58 -19.82
C SER A 167 -2.03 -19.04 -19.92
N GLY A 168 -2.98 -18.15 -19.63
CA GLY A 168 -4.41 -18.36 -19.78
C GLY A 168 -5.09 -18.93 -18.54
N PRO A 169 -6.39 -19.29 -18.67
CA PRO A 169 -7.26 -19.54 -17.52
C PRO A 169 -6.97 -20.85 -16.77
N LEU A 170 -6.10 -21.72 -17.33
CA LEU A 170 -5.69 -22.96 -16.67
C LEU A 170 -4.39 -22.81 -15.87
N ALA A 171 -3.76 -21.63 -15.90
CA ALA A 171 -2.60 -21.35 -15.07
C ALA A 171 -3.02 -21.36 -13.59
N SER A 172 -2.18 -21.95 -12.73
CA SER A 172 -2.41 -22.00 -11.28
C SER A 172 -1.53 -20.97 -10.58
N GLY A 173 -2.13 -20.30 -9.59
CA GLY A 173 -1.45 -19.35 -8.71
C GLY A 173 -1.71 -17.90 -9.12
N PRO A 174 -1.17 -16.96 -8.32
CA PRO A 174 -1.44 -15.53 -8.50
C PRO A 174 -1.01 -15.02 -9.88
N SER A 175 -1.91 -14.31 -10.54
CA SER A 175 -1.71 -13.69 -11.84
C SER A 175 -1.58 -12.17 -11.68
N PHE A 176 -0.44 -11.60 -12.05
CA PHE A 176 -0.27 -10.15 -11.99
C PHE A 176 -1.19 -9.40 -12.96
N VAL A 177 -1.86 -8.37 -12.44
CA VAL A 177 -2.82 -7.54 -13.19
C VAL A 177 -2.66 -6.06 -12.85
N ASN A 178 -3.09 -5.19 -13.75
CA ASN A 178 -3.20 -3.75 -13.53
C ASN A 178 -4.64 -3.29 -13.75
N ASN A 179 -4.99 -2.15 -13.17
CA ASN A 179 -6.25 -1.46 -13.44
C ASN A 179 -6.08 -0.35 -14.48
N GLY A 180 -6.99 -0.31 -15.45
CA GLY A 180 -7.05 0.74 -16.46
C GLY A 180 -7.50 2.09 -15.90
N ALA A 181 -7.39 3.13 -16.73
CA ALA A 181 -7.88 4.45 -16.37
C ALA A 181 -9.39 4.45 -16.07
N GLY A 182 -9.82 5.35 -15.18
CA GLY A 182 -11.19 5.43 -14.69
C GLY A 182 -11.25 5.29 -13.17
N THR A 183 -12.46 5.09 -12.65
CA THR A 183 -12.65 4.63 -11.26
C THR A 183 -12.54 3.12 -11.23
N VAL A 184 -12.44 2.51 -10.05
CA VAL A 184 -12.50 1.04 -9.91
C VAL A 184 -13.74 0.43 -10.60
N PHE A 185 -14.85 1.17 -10.67
CA PHE A 185 -16.09 0.72 -11.32
C PHE A 185 -16.10 0.89 -12.85
N SER A 186 -15.26 1.78 -13.40
CA SER A 186 -15.17 1.99 -14.86
C SER A 186 -13.86 1.48 -15.47
N GLY A 187 -12.88 1.09 -14.65
CA GLY A 187 -11.60 0.56 -15.10
C GLY A 187 -11.74 -0.82 -15.75
N ILE A 188 -10.88 -1.05 -16.75
CA ILE A 188 -10.67 -2.36 -17.37
C ILE A 188 -9.40 -2.94 -16.75
N THR A 189 -9.53 -4.07 -16.06
CA THR A 189 -8.39 -4.85 -15.54
C THR A 189 -7.64 -5.51 -16.70
N TYR A 190 -6.31 -5.43 -16.72
CA TYR A 190 -5.50 -5.93 -17.83
C TYR A 190 -4.22 -6.61 -17.35
N PRO A 191 -3.64 -7.52 -18.15
CA PRO A 191 -2.48 -8.29 -17.72
C PRO A 191 -1.23 -7.39 -17.67
N THR A 192 -0.36 -7.61 -16.68
CA THR A 192 0.94 -6.88 -16.59
C THR A 192 1.88 -7.18 -17.75
N CYS A 193 1.92 -8.41 -18.24
CA CYS A 193 2.52 -8.82 -19.50
C CYS A 193 1.43 -9.05 -20.54
N ASP A 194 1.44 -8.27 -21.62
CA ASP A 194 0.44 -8.31 -22.69
C ASP A 194 1.12 -8.75 -23.99
N SER A 195 0.88 -10.01 -24.36
CA SER A 195 1.36 -10.63 -25.59
C SER A 195 0.35 -10.52 -26.75
N PHE A 196 -0.72 -9.75 -26.54
CA PHE A 196 -1.86 -9.58 -27.43
C PHE A 196 -2.67 -10.86 -27.63
N LYS A 197 -2.62 -11.78 -26.66
CA LYS A 197 -3.40 -13.03 -26.71
C LYS A 197 -4.87 -12.79 -26.40
N TYR A 198 -5.15 -11.87 -25.47
CA TYR A 198 -6.49 -11.45 -25.07
C TYR A 198 -6.70 -9.97 -25.38
N GLY A 199 -7.90 -9.43 -25.14
CA GLY A 199 -8.20 -8.03 -25.44
C GLY A 199 -8.52 -7.80 -26.92
N GLY A 200 -8.05 -6.68 -27.47
CA GLY A 200 -8.22 -6.31 -28.88
C GLY A 200 -7.10 -6.83 -29.77
N SER A 201 -7.00 -6.32 -31.01
CA SER A 201 -5.95 -6.74 -31.96
C SER A 201 -4.53 -6.41 -31.51
N THR A 202 -4.37 -5.47 -30.58
CA THR A 202 -3.11 -5.08 -29.94
C THR A 202 -3.20 -5.23 -28.42
N GLY A 203 -3.91 -6.27 -27.97
CA GLY A 203 -4.09 -6.50 -26.54
C GLY A 203 -4.90 -5.41 -25.84
N PHE A 204 -4.53 -5.16 -24.60
CA PHE A 204 -4.97 -4.08 -23.73
C PHE A 204 -4.01 -2.89 -23.73
N SER A 205 -2.89 -3.03 -24.43
CA SER A 205 -1.96 -1.96 -24.78
C SER A 205 -2.61 -1.01 -25.78
N TRP A 206 -3.55 -0.18 -25.29
CA TRP A 206 -4.32 0.79 -26.06
C TRP A 206 -3.45 1.54 -27.09
N TYR A 207 -2.28 2.01 -26.66
CA TYR A 207 -1.45 2.93 -27.44
C TYR A 207 -0.19 2.30 -28.07
N SER A 208 0.09 1.03 -27.79
CA SER A 208 1.27 0.35 -28.36
C SER A 208 0.86 -0.85 -29.19
N SER A 209 1.43 -0.91 -30.39
CA SER A 209 1.34 -2.03 -31.33
C SER A 209 2.44 -3.08 -31.12
N VAL A 210 3.19 -2.97 -30.02
CA VAL A 210 4.26 -3.91 -29.64
C VAL A 210 3.88 -4.61 -28.34
N PRO A 211 3.92 -5.96 -28.29
CA PRO A 211 3.77 -6.71 -27.05
C PRO A 211 4.71 -6.18 -25.96
N ASN A 212 4.16 -5.87 -24.81
CA ASN A 212 4.88 -5.20 -23.73
C ASN A 212 4.48 -5.73 -22.36
N TRP A 213 5.30 -5.41 -21.38
CA TRP A 213 5.01 -5.66 -19.98
C TRP A 213 5.21 -4.38 -19.17
N GLN A 214 4.41 -4.21 -18.12
CA GLN A 214 4.50 -3.10 -17.21
C GLN A 214 4.02 -3.49 -15.81
N TYR A 215 4.76 -3.03 -14.82
CA TYR A 215 4.39 -3.13 -13.42
C TYR A 215 4.39 -1.74 -12.80
N SER A 216 3.62 -1.63 -11.73
CA SER A 216 3.62 -0.47 -10.84
C SER A 216 3.74 -0.93 -9.40
N ALA A 217 4.50 -0.23 -8.58
CA ALA A 217 4.57 -0.46 -7.13
C ALA A 217 3.74 0.60 -6.40
N ALA A 218 3.26 0.24 -5.22
CA ALA A 218 2.67 1.15 -4.23
C ALA A 218 3.71 1.40 -3.12
N PRO A 219 4.47 2.52 -3.16
CA PRO A 219 5.64 2.72 -2.30
C PRO A 219 5.34 2.76 -0.81
N ASP A 220 4.11 3.06 -0.40
CA ASP A 220 3.69 3.00 1.00
C ASP A 220 3.70 1.56 1.55
N ALA A 221 3.38 0.57 0.71
CA ALA A 221 3.38 -0.84 1.07
C ALA A 221 4.80 -1.38 1.22
N ASP A 222 5.69 -1.10 0.26
CA ASP A 222 7.10 -1.43 0.36
C ASP A 222 7.73 -0.78 1.61
N ALA A 223 7.39 0.49 1.89
CA ALA A 223 7.80 1.14 3.12
C ALA A 223 7.25 0.45 4.37
N ARG A 224 5.98 0.03 4.38
CA ARG A 224 5.34 -0.69 5.49
C ARG A 224 5.97 -2.07 5.73
N ALA A 225 6.38 -2.79 4.69
CA ALA A 225 7.10 -4.05 4.82
C ALA A 225 8.46 -3.85 5.53
N ILE A 226 9.18 -2.78 5.19
CA ILE A 226 10.44 -2.41 5.84
C ILE A 226 10.22 -1.98 7.29
N LEU A 227 9.12 -1.27 7.59
CA LEU A 227 8.71 -0.97 8.97
C LEU A 227 8.52 -2.27 9.78
N GLY A 228 7.83 -3.27 9.21
CA GLY A 228 7.67 -4.58 9.84
C GLY A 228 9.02 -5.28 10.06
N ALA A 229 9.91 -5.24 9.06
CA ALA A 229 11.26 -5.79 9.16
C ALA A 229 12.12 -5.10 10.21
N TYR A 230 11.98 -3.78 10.38
CA TYR A 230 12.65 -3.03 11.45
C TYR A 230 12.26 -3.55 12.82
N TRP A 231 10.96 -3.64 13.11
CA TRP A 231 10.52 -4.18 14.39
C TRP A 231 10.95 -5.64 14.58
N ALA A 232 10.89 -6.47 13.54
CA ALA A 232 11.42 -7.83 13.59
C ALA A 232 12.92 -7.86 13.95
N SER A 233 13.74 -7.00 13.34
CA SER A 233 15.17 -6.85 13.65
C SER A 233 15.39 -6.49 15.12
N GLN A 234 14.67 -5.49 15.64
CA GLN A 234 14.79 -5.05 17.03
C GLN A 234 14.39 -6.16 18.01
N TRP A 235 13.24 -6.79 17.78
CA TRP A 235 12.69 -7.84 18.65
C TRP A 235 13.51 -9.13 18.60
N ALA A 236 13.93 -9.57 17.42
CA ALA A 236 14.80 -10.73 17.27
C ALA A 236 16.17 -10.48 17.93
N THR A 237 16.72 -9.28 17.82
CA THR A 237 17.97 -8.91 18.52
C THR A 237 17.79 -9.00 20.03
N GLN A 238 16.72 -8.42 20.58
CA GLN A 238 16.43 -8.47 22.02
C GLN A 238 16.26 -9.90 22.54
N LYS A 239 15.75 -10.82 21.71
CA LYS A 239 15.58 -12.24 22.04
C LYS A 239 16.76 -13.13 21.66
N GLY A 240 17.85 -12.58 21.11
CA GLY A 240 19.01 -13.36 20.66
C GLY A 240 18.74 -14.26 19.45
N LYS A 241 17.75 -13.92 18.62
CA LYS A 241 17.30 -14.66 17.43
C LYS A 241 17.57 -13.95 16.10
N ILE A 242 18.41 -12.91 16.10
CA ILE A 242 18.69 -12.12 14.89
C ILE A 242 19.27 -12.96 13.74
N SER A 243 20.04 -14.01 14.07
CA SER A 243 20.57 -14.97 13.08
C SER A 243 19.47 -15.63 12.25
N ASP A 244 18.30 -15.86 12.87
CA ASP A 244 17.19 -16.62 12.29
C ASP A 244 16.49 -15.86 11.16
N ILE A 245 16.65 -14.53 11.11
CA ILE A 245 15.99 -13.65 10.13
C ILE A 245 16.97 -12.80 9.30
N SER A 246 18.28 -12.96 9.50
CA SER A 246 19.32 -12.12 8.88
C SER A 246 19.26 -12.08 7.35
N SER A 247 18.94 -13.21 6.70
CA SER A 247 18.78 -13.30 5.25
C SER A 247 17.56 -12.51 4.77
N THR A 248 16.46 -12.57 5.49
CA THR A 248 15.23 -11.79 5.22
C THR A 248 15.45 -10.31 5.41
N LEU A 249 16.18 -9.90 6.45
CA LEU A 249 16.55 -8.50 6.65
C LEU A 249 17.42 -7.96 5.51
N SER A 250 18.29 -8.78 4.94
CA SER A 250 19.07 -8.41 3.73
C SER A 250 18.17 -8.18 2.51
N LYS A 251 17.08 -8.97 2.35
CA LYS A 251 16.07 -8.73 1.31
C LYS A 251 15.30 -7.43 1.56
N ALA A 252 14.94 -7.15 2.82
CA ALA A 252 14.31 -5.88 3.21
C ALA A 252 15.22 -4.66 2.96
N ALA A 253 16.52 -4.79 3.22
CA ALA A 253 17.51 -3.76 2.90
C ALA A 253 17.60 -3.48 1.39
N ARG A 254 17.52 -4.55 0.56
CA ARG A 254 17.45 -4.43 -0.90
C ARG A 254 16.16 -3.74 -1.34
N LEU A 255 15.02 -4.11 -0.76
CA LEU A 255 13.74 -3.45 -1.02
C LEU A 255 13.83 -1.94 -0.77
N GLY A 256 14.40 -1.54 0.37
CA GLY A 256 14.61 -0.13 0.73
C GLY A 256 15.58 0.62 -0.20
N ASP A 257 16.49 -0.09 -0.86
CA ASP A 257 17.41 0.49 -1.83
C ASP A 257 16.70 0.85 -3.15
N TYR A 258 15.87 -0.08 -3.67
CA TYR A 258 15.07 0.16 -4.87
C TYR A 258 13.89 1.11 -4.62
N LEU A 259 13.37 1.15 -3.38
CA LEU A 259 12.31 2.09 -2.98
C LEU A 259 12.74 3.56 -3.14
N ARG A 260 14.04 3.85 -3.24
CA ARG A 260 14.54 5.19 -3.59
C ARG A 260 14.02 5.71 -4.93
N TYR A 261 13.58 4.84 -5.86
CA TYR A 261 12.87 5.29 -7.06
C TYR A 261 11.63 6.13 -6.74
N ALA A 262 10.97 5.90 -5.61
CA ALA A 262 9.84 6.71 -5.19
C ALA A 262 10.21 8.18 -4.90
N PHE A 263 11.49 8.53 -4.81
CA PHE A 263 11.94 9.90 -4.53
C PHE A 263 12.01 10.81 -5.75
N PHE A 264 11.87 10.28 -6.97
CA PHE A 264 12.16 11.01 -8.18
C PHE A 264 10.89 11.42 -8.92
N ASP A 265 10.94 12.60 -9.56
CA ASP A 265 9.91 13.03 -10.51
C ASP A 265 9.63 11.97 -11.59
N LYS A 266 8.38 11.90 -12.05
CA LYS A 266 7.90 10.93 -13.05
C LYS A 266 8.83 10.75 -14.24
N HIS A 267 9.35 11.86 -14.79
CA HIS A 267 10.24 11.86 -15.95
C HIS A 267 11.64 12.36 -15.62
N PHE A 268 12.06 12.26 -14.35
CA PHE A 268 13.34 12.79 -13.86
C PHE A 268 13.53 14.27 -14.19
N LYS A 269 12.45 15.07 -14.17
CA LYS A 269 12.54 16.53 -14.24
C LYS A 269 13.13 17.10 -12.97
N GLN A 270 13.79 18.27 -13.08
CA GLN A 270 14.23 18.99 -11.91
C GLN A 270 13.04 19.33 -11.00
N ILE A 271 13.24 19.16 -9.69
CA ILE A 271 12.29 19.62 -8.68
C ILE A 271 12.42 21.12 -8.53
N GLY A 272 11.27 21.79 -8.53
CA GLY A 272 11.18 23.21 -8.19
C GLY A 272 10.66 24.06 -9.34
N ASN A 273 9.42 24.52 -9.21
CA ASN A 273 8.71 25.37 -10.16
C ASN A 273 8.69 24.80 -11.59
N CYS A 274 8.54 23.48 -11.72
CA CYS A 274 8.59 22.78 -13.00
C CYS A 274 7.33 23.06 -13.83
N ILE A 275 7.47 23.93 -14.84
CA ILE A 275 6.40 24.35 -15.75
C ILE A 275 6.83 24.14 -17.20
N GLY A 276 5.93 23.54 -17.97
CA GLY A 276 6.01 23.15 -19.37
C GLY A 276 6.80 21.87 -19.59
N GLY A 277 6.17 20.87 -20.23
CA GLY A 277 6.77 19.57 -20.52
C GLY A 277 8.09 19.64 -21.31
N SER A 278 8.25 20.61 -22.21
CA SER A 278 9.49 20.80 -22.97
C SER A 278 10.45 21.85 -22.39
N THR A 279 9.97 22.73 -21.49
CA THR A 279 10.73 23.87 -20.96
C THR A 279 11.27 23.63 -19.56
N CYS A 280 10.55 22.90 -18.71
CA CYS A 280 11.07 22.47 -17.42
C CYS A 280 12.34 21.63 -17.63
N PRO A 281 13.49 21.98 -17.03
CA PRO A 281 14.74 21.28 -17.28
C PRO A 281 14.69 19.79 -16.91
N ALA A 282 15.27 18.98 -17.77
CA ALA A 282 15.58 17.59 -17.49
C ALA A 282 16.76 17.52 -16.50
N ALA A 283 16.66 16.71 -15.43
CA ALA A 283 17.75 16.60 -14.46
C ALA A 283 18.90 15.73 -14.99
N SER A 284 20.11 15.99 -14.51
CA SER A 284 21.32 15.20 -14.82
C SER A 284 21.75 14.26 -13.71
N GLY A 285 21.26 14.49 -12.49
CA GLY A 285 21.55 13.74 -11.28
C GLY A 285 20.34 13.76 -10.33
N LYS A 286 20.61 13.91 -9.03
CA LYS A 286 19.58 13.91 -7.98
C LYS A 286 18.77 15.21 -7.88
N GLU A 287 18.91 16.15 -8.82
CA GLU A 287 18.06 17.36 -8.86
C GLU A 287 16.59 17.03 -9.15
N SER A 288 16.31 15.82 -9.64
CA SER A 288 14.95 15.29 -9.81
C SER A 288 14.39 14.61 -8.55
N ALA A 289 15.18 14.51 -7.47
CA ALA A 289 14.74 13.90 -6.23
C ALA A 289 13.97 14.91 -5.35
N HIS A 290 12.67 14.68 -5.17
CA HIS A 290 11.86 15.37 -4.17
C HIS A 290 11.99 14.73 -2.77
N TYR A 291 12.58 13.53 -2.66
CA TYR A 291 12.86 12.80 -1.40
C TYR A 291 11.64 12.45 -0.53
N LEU A 292 10.43 12.59 -1.06
CA LEU A 292 9.20 12.05 -0.47
C LEU A 292 8.88 10.67 -1.04
N ILE A 293 8.12 9.86 -0.32
CA ILE A 293 7.56 8.61 -0.84
C ILE A 293 6.38 8.97 -1.75
N SER A 294 6.58 8.88 -3.07
CA SER A 294 5.57 9.24 -4.09
C SER A 294 4.51 8.15 -4.31
N TRP A 295 3.49 8.47 -5.12
CA TRP A 295 2.32 7.61 -5.36
C TRP A 295 2.66 6.25 -6.00
N TYR A 296 3.63 6.20 -6.91
CA TYR A 296 4.02 4.95 -7.57
C TYR A 296 5.46 4.96 -8.08
N ILE A 297 5.99 3.74 -8.27
CA ILE A 297 7.14 3.47 -9.13
C ILE A 297 6.62 2.63 -10.30
N GLY A 298 6.86 3.05 -11.53
CA GLY A 298 6.48 2.34 -12.75
C GLY A 298 7.69 1.87 -13.54
N TRP A 299 7.64 0.65 -14.05
CA TRP A 299 8.67 0.12 -14.95
C TRP A 299 8.06 -0.88 -15.92
N GLY A 300 8.69 -1.02 -17.08
CA GLY A 300 8.15 -1.85 -18.15
C GLY A 300 9.12 -2.00 -19.30
N GLY A 301 8.70 -2.75 -20.32
CA GLY A 301 9.51 -3.02 -21.49
C GLY A 301 8.76 -3.79 -22.57
N ALA A 302 9.43 -4.02 -23.70
CA ALA A 302 8.89 -4.91 -24.72
C ALA A 302 9.01 -6.37 -24.25
N VAL A 303 8.07 -7.22 -24.66
CA VAL A 303 8.19 -8.68 -24.51
C VAL A 303 9.18 -9.23 -25.53
N ASN A 304 9.12 -8.76 -26.79
CA ASN A 304 9.96 -9.26 -27.88
C ASN A 304 11.36 -8.60 -27.88
N SER A 305 12.39 -9.40 -28.13
CA SER A 305 13.79 -8.96 -28.23
C SER A 305 14.15 -8.24 -29.54
N GLN A 306 13.40 -8.43 -30.63
CA GLN A 306 13.79 -7.89 -31.96
C GLN A 306 13.82 -6.36 -32.01
N ASN A 307 13.07 -5.66 -31.15
CA ASN A 307 13.14 -4.21 -30.90
C ASN A 307 12.98 -3.90 -29.39
N GLY A 308 13.53 -4.78 -28.56
CA GLY A 308 13.38 -4.71 -27.10
C GLY A 308 13.83 -3.38 -26.52
N TYR A 309 13.04 -2.86 -25.58
CA TYR A 309 13.31 -1.69 -24.76
C TYR A 309 12.89 -1.99 -23.32
N ALA A 310 13.40 -1.20 -22.38
CA ALA A 310 12.91 -1.13 -21.01
C ALA A 310 12.89 0.34 -20.55
N TRP A 311 11.98 0.69 -19.67
CA TRP A 311 11.78 2.03 -19.15
C TRP A 311 11.47 2.01 -17.65
N ARG A 312 11.77 3.13 -16.99
CA ARG A 312 11.38 3.41 -15.60
C ARG A 312 10.84 4.82 -15.51
N MET A 313 9.68 4.98 -14.90
CA MET A 313 9.03 6.27 -14.65
C MET A 313 8.50 6.25 -13.21
N CYS A 314 8.79 7.30 -12.46
CA CYS A 314 8.41 7.39 -11.06
C CYS A 314 7.08 8.16 -10.92
N SER A 315 6.84 8.82 -9.79
CA SER A 315 5.69 9.70 -9.64
C SER A 315 6.14 11.09 -9.20
N GLY A 316 5.70 12.11 -9.93
CA GLY A 316 5.87 13.50 -9.51
C GLY A 316 4.93 13.93 -8.38
N GLU A 317 4.04 13.04 -7.92
CA GLU A 317 3.03 13.30 -6.89
C GLU A 317 3.35 12.51 -5.61
N ALA A 318 3.27 13.18 -4.46
CA ALA A 318 3.45 12.58 -3.15
C ALA A 318 2.31 12.96 -2.20
N HIS A 319 1.64 11.93 -1.65
CA HIS A 319 0.55 12.07 -0.70
C HIS A 319 1.07 11.94 0.74
N ILE A 320 0.54 12.72 1.69
CA ILE A 320 0.98 12.64 3.09
C ILE A 320 0.78 11.25 3.70
N GLY A 321 -0.30 10.58 3.29
CA GLY A 321 -0.66 9.20 3.67
C GLY A 321 0.43 8.16 3.37
N TYR A 322 1.32 8.43 2.41
CA TYR A 322 2.35 7.48 1.97
C TYR A 322 3.66 7.60 2.76
N GLN A 323 3.84 8.72 3.49
CA GLN A 323 5.09 8.98 4.18
C GLN A 323 5.31 7.99 5.33
N ASN A 324 6.58 7.67 5.59
CA ASN A 324 6.97 6.64 6.54
C ASN A 324 8.34 6.97 7.18
N PRO A 325 8.36 7.85 8.21
CA PRO A 325 9.61 8.29 8.85
C PRO A 325 10.30 7.16 9.64
N ILE A 326 9.57 6.15 10.12
CA ILE A 326 10.17 4.98 10.77
C ILE A 326 10.92 4.09 9.76
N THR A 327 10.43 3.93 8.53
CA THR A 327 11.17 3.25 7.46
C THR A 327 12.47 3.97 7.13
N ALA A 328 12.42 5.30 6.97
CA ALA A 328 13.62 6.09 6.75
C ALA A 328 14.60 5.94 7.94
N TYR A 329 14.11 6.05 9.17
CA TYR A 329 14.90 5.81 10.37
C TYR A 329 15.56 4.42 10.39
N ALA A 330 14.82 3.37 10.02
CA ALA A 330 15.33 2.00 9.97
C ALA A 330 16.49 1.85 8.99
N LEU A 331 16.32 2.31 7.75
CA LEU A 331 17.32 2.18 6.68
C LEU A 331 18.58 3.04 6.93
N ILE A 332 18.47 4.07 7.77
CA ILE A 332 19.61 4.89 8.22
C ILE A 332 20.37 4.24 9.37
N ASN A 333 19.66 3.68 10.36
CA ASN A 333 20.22 3.40 11.68
C ASN A 333 20.34 1.91 12.03
N ASP A 334 19.54 1.02 11.45
CA ASP A 334 19.60 -0.41 11.73
C ASP A 334 20.65 -1.07 10.81
N PRO A 335 21.78 -1.57 11.35
CA PRO A 335 22.83 -2.19 10.54
C PRO A 335 22.37 -3.44 9.81
N ASN A 336 21.32 -4.13 10.29
CA ASN A 336 20.77 -5.31 9.62
C ASN A 336 19.89 -4.95 8.41
N LEU A 337 19.47 -3.68 8.29
CA LEU A 337 18.66 -3.16 7.19
C LEU A 337 19.44 -2.21 6.29
N ARG A 338 20.77 -2.18 6.41
CA ARG A 338 21.61 -1.28 5.62
C ARG A 338 21.68 -1.74 4.17
N SER A 339 21.20 -0.91 3.25
CA SER A 339 21.28 -1.14 1.80
C SER A 339 22.73 -1.17 1.29
N ASN A 340 22.97 -1.90 0.19
CA ASN A 340 24.30 -2.07 -0.40
C ASN A 340 24.78 -0.84 -1.20
N SER A 341 23.87 -0.04 -1.75
CA SER A 341 24.22 1.15 -2.54
C SER A 341 24.89 2.22 -1.68
N ALA A 342 25.97 2.80 -2.21
CA ALA A 342 26.83 3.73 -1.48
C ALA A 342 26.08 4.99 -1.03
N SER A 343 25.15 5.49 -1.85
CA SER A 343 24.40 6.71 -1.57
C SER A 343 23.05 6.49 -0.89
N ALA A 344 22.66 5.24 -0.63
CA ALA A 344 21.33 4.94 -0.09
C ALA A 344 21.07 5.55 1.28
N VAL A 345 22.05 5.50 2.20
CA VAL A 345 21.88 6.08 3.55
C VAL A 345 21.70 7.60 3.48
N GLU A 346 22.47 8.29 2.63
CA GLU A 346 22.32 9.74 2.42
C GLU A 346 20.95 10.08 1.84
N ASP A 347 20.47 9.31 0.87
CA ASP A 347 19.13 9.53 0.28
C ASP A 347 18.01 9.34 1.31
N TRP A 348 18.12 8.34 2.18
CA TRP A 348 17.15 8.13 3.25
C TRP A 348 17.25 9.21 4.34
N GLN A 349 18.44 9.75 4.63
CA GLN A 349 18.60 10.91 5.52
C GLN A 349 17.89 12.15 4.96
N ASN A 350 18.12 12.44 3.67
CA ASN A 350 17.42 13.52 2.96
C ASN A 350 15.91 13.28 2.97
N SER A 351 15.47 12.04 2.78
CA SER A 351 14.06 11.67 2.83
C SER A 351 13.45 11.87 4.21
N LEU A 352 14.10 11.42 5.28
CA LEU A 352 13.60 11.59 6.64
C LEU A 352 13.38 13.07 6.97
N GLN A 353 14.38 13.91 6.67
CA GLN A 353 14.27 15.35 6.90
C GLN A 353 13.11 15.94 6.08
N ARG A 354 13.04 15.60 4.78
CA ARG A 354 12.01 16.12 3.88
C ARG A 354 10.60 15.70 4.28
N GLN A 355 10.43 14.46 4.73
CA GLN A 355 9.15 13.97 5.24
C GLN A 355 8.71 14.76 6.47
N LEU A 356 9.59 15.02 7.45
CA LEU A 356 9.26 15.81 8.65
C LEU A 356 8.89 17.26 8.32
N GLU A 357 9.60 17.89 7.38
CA GLU A 357 9.24 19.20 6.84
C GLU A 357 7.84 19.17 6.21
N PHE A 358 7.55 18.12 5.44
CA PHE A 358 6.29 17.96 4.73
C PHE A 358 5.11 17.79 5.69
N TYR A 359 5.22 16.93 6.72
CA TYR A 359 4.21 16.79 7.78
C TYR A 359 3.84 18.14 8.38
N LYS A 360 4.84 18.97 8.69
CA LYS A 360 4.63 20.29 9.28
C LYS A 360 4.00 21.26 8.28
N TRP A 361 4.41 21.21 7.02
CA TRP A 361 3.93 22.11 5.98
C TRP A 361 2.46 21.84 5.62
N VAL A 362 2.01 20.58 5.54
CA VAL A 362 0.61 20.24 5.22
C VAL A 362 -0.34 20.29 6.42
N GLN A 363 0.16 20.46 7.65
CA GLN A 363 -0.70 20.41 8.82
C GLN A 363 -1.64 21.62 8.90
N THR A 364 -2.94 21.38 8.86
CA THR A 364 -3.96 22.44 8.89
C THR A 364 -4.03 23.12 10.24
N SER A 365 -4.78 24.24 10.31
CA SER A 365 -4.98 24.99 11.54
C SER A 365 -5.68 24.15 12.64
N GLU A 366 -6.56 23.23 12.26
CA GLU A 366 -7.34 22.37 13.15
C GLU A 366 -6.53 21.20 13.71
N GLY A 367 -5.59 20.65 12.92
CA GLY A 367 -4.77 19.50 13.31
C GLY A 367 -4.57 18.41 12.25
N PRO A 368 -5.57 18.08 11.39
CA PRO A 368 -5.40 17.15 10.28
C PRO A 368 -4.28 17.55 9.32
N LEU A 369 -3.81 16.59 8.54
CA LEU A 369 -2.76 16.76 7.54
C LEU A 369 -3.37 16.87 6.14
N GLY A 370 -3.15 17.96 5.42
CA GLY A 370 -3.61 18.15 4.03
C GLY A 370 -3.07 17.12 3.05
N GLY A 371 -3.54 17.15 1.80
CA GLY A 371 -3.30 16.09 0.80
C GLY A 371 -1.83 15.84 0.49
N GLY A 372 -1.21 16.75 -0.27
CA GLY A 372 0.22 16.65 -0.54
C GLY A 372 0.75 17.59 -1.62
N VAL A 373 1.59 17.06 -2.50
CA VAL A 373 2.32 17.86 -3.50
C VAL A 373 2.40 17.18 -4.86
N THR A 374 2.55 17.99 -5.91
CA THR A 374 2.92 17.56 -7.26
C THR A 374 4.02 18.44 -7.86
N ASN A 375 4.99 17.83 -8.53
CA ASN A 375 5.94 18.52 -9.42
C ASN A 375 5.41 18.60 -10.87
N SER A 376 4.35 17.85 -11.20
CA SER A 376 3.77 17.78 -12.54
C SER A 376 2.29 18.14 -12.46
N TRP A 377 1.98 19.43 -12.50
CA TRP A 377 0.59 19.90 -12.46
C TRP A 377 -0.22 19.28 -13.61
N ASN A 378 -1.43 18.78 -13.29
CA ASN A 378 -2.28 17.99 -14.20
C ASN A 378 -1.56 16.81 -14.87
N SER A 379 -0.54 16.23 -14.22
CA SER A 379 0.29 15.14 -14.76
C SER A 379 0.99 15.47 -16.10
N ASN A 380 1.13 16.75 -16.45
CA ASN A 380 1.70 17.21 -17.72
C ASN A 380 2.59 18.47 -17.59
N TYR A 381 3.02 18.78 -16.36
CA TYR A 381 3.82 19.98 -16.04
C TYR A 381 3.16 21.28 -16.51
N GLU A 382 1.83 21.38 -16.40
CA GLU A 382 1.12 22.59 -16.79
C GLU A 382 1.41 23.76 -15.82
N ASP A 383 1.03 24.99 -16.19
CA ASP A 383 1.13 26.13 -15.28
C ASP A 383 0.00 26.06 -14.24
N PRO A 384 0.31 25.90 -12.94
CA PRO A 384 -0.72 25.84 -11.90
C PRO A 384 -1.41 27.21 -11.68
N PRO A 385 -2.60 27.22 -11.05
CA PRO A 385 -3.28 28.45 -10.66
C PRO A 385 -2.38 29.38 -9.83
N ALA A 386 -2.52 30.70 -10.03
CA ALA A 386 -1.68 31.71 -9.37
C ALA A 386 -1.65 31.58 -7.83
N ALA A 387 -2.76 31.19 -7.21
CA ALA A 387 -2.84 30.98 -5.77
C ALA A 387 -1.91 29.85 -5.28
N VAL A 388 -1.85 28.72 -6.00
CA VAL A 388 -1.02 27.56 -5.64
C VAL A 388 0.47 27.91 -5.70
N LYS A 389 0.85 28.83 -6.60
CA LYS A 389 2.25 29.29 -6.74
C LYS A 389 2.76 30.14 -5.57
N THR A 390 1.87 30.61 -4.68
CA THR A 390 2.27 31.51 -3.58
C THR A 390 2.89 30.79 -2.38
N ASN A 391 2.65 29.49 -2.24
CA ASN A 391 3.15 28.67 -1.14
C ASN A 391 3.50 27.27 -1.67
N THR A 392 4.78 27.07 -1.95
CA THR A 392 5.31 25.83 -2.54
C THR A 392 6.14 25.06 -1.51
N PHE A 393 6.22 23.74 -1.71
CA PHE A 393 7.08 22.87 -0.92
C PHE A 393 8.32 22.50 -1.74
N HIS A 394 9.45 23.17 -1.49
CA HIS A 394 10.65 23.03 -2.33
C HIS A 394 10.36 23.29 -3.82
N GLY A 395 9.43 24.20 -4.10
CA GLY A 395 8.96 24.53 -5.46
C GLY A 395 7.99 23.53 -6.08
N MET A 396 7.58 22.47 -5.37
CA MET A 396 6.43 21.66 -5.77
C MET A 396 5.11 22.31 -5.36
N TRP A 397 4.06 22.03 -6.11
CA TRP A 397 2.74 22.62 -5.96
C TRP A 397 1.92 21.83 -4.94
N TYR A 398 1.16 22.53 -4.08
CA TYR A 398 0.19 21.85 -3.22
C TYR A 398 -0.90 21.19 -4.08
N GLU A 399 -1.15 19.91 -3.81
CA GLU A 399 -2.26 19.16 -4.39
C GLU A 399 -3.13 18.65 -3.24
N SER A 400 -4.43 18.96 -3.31
CA SER A 400 -5.40 18.58 -2.30
C SER A 400 -5.79 17.10 -2.38
N GLN A 401 -5.69 16.49 -3.57
CA GLN A 401 -6.05 15.10 -3.83
C GLN A 401 -4.97 14.37 -4.65
N PRO A 402 -3.72 14.23 -4.16
CA PRO A 402 -2.68 13.53 -4.92
C PRO A 402 -3.07 12.08 -5.20
N GLY A 403 -2.71 11.56 -6.37
CA GLY A 403 -3.04 10.20 -6.78
C GLY A 403 -4.41 10.07 -7.44
N TYR A 404 -5.49 10.28 -6.68
CA TYR A 404 -6.86 10.25 -7.21
C TYR A 404 -7.81 11.18 -6.45
N GLN A 405 -8.89 11.59 -7.13
CA GLN A 405 -9.94 12.41 -6.55
C GLN A 405 -10.62 11.70 -5.36
N GLY A 406 -10.49 12.28 -4.16
CA GLY A 406 -11.06 11.74 -2.93
C GLY A 406 -10.06 10.95 -2.07
N ALA A 407 -8.80 10.81 -2.51
CA ALA A 407 -7.75 10.15 -1.73
C ALA A 407 -7.58 10.77 -0.32
N SER A 408 -7.63 12.11 -0.23
CA SER A 408 -7.50 12.82 1.03
C SER A 408 -8.79 12.80 1.86
N ASP A 409 -9.94 12.52 1.24
CA ASP A 409 -11.23 12.49 1.92
C ASP A 409 -11.33 11.26 2.83
N TRP A 410 -10.65 10.17 2.46
CA TRP A 410 -10.64 8.96 3.28
C TRP A 410 -9.76 9.12 4.52
N PHE A 411 -10.36 9.01 5.70
CA PHE A 411 -9.66 9.26 6.96
C PHE A 411 -8.55 8.25 7.26
N GLY A 412 -8.55 7.07 6.63
CA GLY A 412 -7.48 6.07 6.76
C GLY A 412 -6.10 6.60 6.41
N MET A 413 -6.00 7.50 5.41
CA MET A 413 -4.75 8.16 5.05
C MET A 413 -4.16 8.98 6.20
N GLN A 414 -5.00 9.57 7.06
CA GLN A 414 -4.54 10.27 8.26
C GLN A 414 -3.97 9.28 9.26
N THR A 415 -4.73 8.25 9.62
CA THR A 415 -4.39 7.36 10.73
C THR A 415 -3.15 6.53 10.41
N TRP A 416 -3.00 6.06 9.17
CA TRP A 416 -1.81 5.31 8.75
C TRP A 416 -0.52 6.12 8.83
N THR A 417 -0.54 7.37 8.38
CA THR A 417 0.66 8.20 8.36
C THR A 417 1.04 8.68 9.76
N VAL A 418 0.07 9.06 10.59
CA VAL A 418 0.36 9.50 11.97
C VAL A 418 0.77 8.35 12.89
N ASP A 419 0.34 7.11 12.62
CA ASP A 419 0.84 5.93 13.32
C ASP A 419 2.34 5.75 13.11
N ARG A 420 2.80 5.83 11.84
CA ARG A 420 4.22 5.77 11.49
C ARG A 420 5.01 6.92 12.14
N LEU A 421 4.44 8.14 12.15
CA LEU A 421 5.03 9.30 12.83
C LEU A 421 5.11 9.11 14.36
N ALA A 422 4.07 8.53 14.98
CA ALA A 422 4.05 8.24 16.42
C ALA A 422 5.09 7.18 16.81
N GLN A 423 5.28 6.15 15.98
CA GLN A 423 6.34 5.16 16.18
C GLN A 423 7.74 5.80 16.05
N TYR A 424 7.96 6.63 15.02
CA TYR A 424 9.21 7.38 14.89
C TYR A 424 9.46 8.30 16.09
N TYR A 425 8.45 9.03 16.55
CA TYR A 425 8.55 9.87 17.75
C TYR A 425 8.83 9.06 19.01
N TYR A 426 8.21 7.89 19.16
CA TYR A 426 8.48 6.98 20.27
C TYR A 426 9.95 6.59 20.33
N LEU A 427 10.54 6.21 19.19
CA LEU A 427 11.95 5.83 19.09
C LEU A 427 12.90 7.00 19.35
N THR A 428 12.63 8.17 18.76
CA THR A 428 13.63 9.25 18.66
C THR A 428 13.40 10.40 19.62
N GLY A 429 12.16 10.67 20.01
CA GLY A 429 11.78 11.90 20.69
C GLY A 429 11.85 13.16 19.81
N ASP A 430 11.88 13.02 18.48
CA ASP A 430 12.01 14.15 17.55
C ASP A 430 10.97 15.25 17.81
N ALA A 431 11.44 16.50 17.85
CA ALA A 431 10.63 17.64 18.24
C ALA A 431 9.61 18.05 17.15
N THR A 432 9.93 17.84 15.87
CA THR A 432 9.00 18.13 14.77
C THR A 432 7.86 17.11 14.77
N ALA A 433 8.18 15.83 14.86
CA ALA A 433 7.20 14.76 15.00
C ALA A 433 6.30 14.99 16.22
N LYS A 434 6.90 15.35 17.37
CA LYS A 434 6.13 15.72 18.57
C LYS A 434 5.14 16.85 18.30
N SER A 435 5.59 17.95 17.70
CA SER A 435 4.74 19.12 17.44
C SER A 435 3.54 18.78 16.55
N VAL A 436 3.76 17.97 15.52
CA VAL A 436 2.70 17.52 14.60
C VAL A 436 1.73 16.60 15.34
N LEU A 437 2.24 15.61 16.07
CA LEU A 437 1.44 14.66 16.85
C LEU A 437 0.63 15.34 17.95
N ASP A 438 1.22 16.27 18.71
CA ASP A 438 0.52 16.99 19.78
C ASP A 438 -0.75 17.66 19.22
N LYS A 439 -0.63 18.33 18.07
CA LYS A 439 -1.77 19.02 17.45
C LYS A 439 -2.80 18.03 16.90
N TRP A 440 -2.36 17.01 16.18
CA TRP A 440 -3.26 15.98 15.62
C TRP A 440 -4.00 15.20 16.72
N ILE A 441 -3.30 14.83 17.80
CA ILE A 441 -3.86 14.08 18.92
C ILE A 441 -4.85 14.94 19.72
N ASN A 442 -4.52 16.22 19.95
CA ASN A 442 -5.48 17.14 20.56
C ASN A 442 -6.76 17.25 19.74
N TRP A 443 -6.65 17.29 18.41
CA TRP A 443 -7.79 17.31 17.50
C TRP A 443 -8.58 15.99 17.52
N ILE A 444 -7.96 14.85 17.25
CA ILE A 444 -8.67 13.56 17.11
C ILE A 444 -9.40 13.15 18.40
N LEU A 445 -8.84 13.47 19.57
CA LEU A 445 -9.46 13.19 20.87
C LEU A 445 -10.77 13.96 21.09
N THR A 446 -11.03 15.03 20.32
CA THR A 446 -12.33 15.74 20.31
C THR A 446 -13.33 15.11 19.33
N GLN A 447 -12.85 14.32 18.36
CA GLN A 447 -13.68 13.69 17.33
C GLN A 447 -14.10 12.26 17.70
N ILE A 448 -13.46 11.66 18.71
CA ILE A 448 -13.76 10.30 19.17
C ILE A 448 -14.90 10.31 20.19
N THR A 449 -15.90 9.46 19.96
CA THR A 449 -16.84 9.02 21.00
C THR A 449 -16.66 7.51 21.20
N VAL A 450 -16.29 7.09 22.40
CA VAL A 450 -16.17 5.68 22.76
C VAL A 450 -16.83 5.42 24.12
N THR A 451 -17.58 4.33 24.18
CA THR A 451 -18.22 3.75 25.39
C THR A 451 -18.17 2.24 25.26
N SER A 452 -18.46 1.48 26.31
CA SER A 452 -18.52 0.01 26.23
C SER A 452 -19.51 -0.58 25.21
N LYS A 453 -20.39 0.24 24.62
CA LYS A 453 -21.42 -0.19 23.67
C LYS A 453 -21.34 0.50 22.30
N LYS A 454 -20.40 1.44 22.11
CA LYS A 454 -20.39 2.27 20.91
C LYS A 454 -19.02 2.87 20.65
N ILE A 455 -18.62 2.84 19.38
CA ILE A 455 -17.49 3.58 18.82
C ILE A 455 -18.02 4.52 17.74
N LYS A 456 -17.51 5.74 17.71
CA LYS A 456 -17.67 6.70 16.62
C LYS A 456 -16.36 7.46 16.46
N VAL A 457 -15.70 7.27 15.32
CA VAL A 457 -14.49 7.98 14.89
C VAL A 457 -14.71 8.57 13.50
N PRO A 458 -13.96 9.59 13.08
CA PRO A 458 -14.01 10.07 11.69
C PRO A 458 -13.74 8.95 10.69
N VAL A 459 -14.45 8.95 9.57
CA VAL A 459 -14.18 8.04 8.43
C VAL A 459 -14.06 8.79 7.11
N THR A 460 -14.66 9.98 7.02
CA THR A 460 -14.59 10.84 5.84
C THR A 460 -14.38 12.29 6.25
N LEU A 461 -13.41 12.91 5.61
CA LEU A 461 -13.12 14.33 5.67
C LEU A 461 -13.62 15.03 4.39
N SER A 462 -13.94 16.31 4.53
CA SER A 462 -14.08 17.22 3.40
C SER A 462 -13.02 18.30 3.54
N TRP A 463 -12.46 18.71 2.41
CA TRP A 463 -11.38 19.69 2.33
C TRP A 463 -11.84 20.98 1.64
N SER A 464 -11.29 22.11 2.09
CA SER A 464 -11.37 23.40 1.40
C SER A 464 -10.02 24.11 1.46
N GLY A 465 -9.80 25.10 0.60
CA GLY A 465 -8.50 25.79 0.47
C GLY A 465 -7.64 25.17 -0.63
N ASN A 466 -6.77 25.98 -1.23
CA ASN A 466 -5.95 25.58 -2.38
C ASN A 466 -4.45 25.65 -2.07
N THR A 467 -4.09 25.97 -0.84
CA THR A 467 -2.72 26.03 -0.33
C THR A 467 -2.70 25.39 1.07
N PRO A 468 -1.54 24.99 1.59
CA PRO A 468 -1.48 24.44 2.95
C PRO A 468 -1.89 25.46 4.02
N SER A 469 -1.68 26.76 3.76
CA SER A 469 -2.01 27.84 4.69
C SER A 469 -3.50 28.15 4.82
N ASP A 470 -4.30 27.84 3.80
CA ASP A 470 -5.77 28.01 3.80
C ASP A 470 -6.50 26.67 3.71
N ALA A 471 -5.77 25.54 3.81
CA ALA A 471 -6.35 24.21 3.86
C ALA A 471 -7.09 24.00 5.18
N HIS A 472 -8.36 23.62 5.09
CA HIS A 472 -9.21 23.28 6.23
C HIS A 472 -9.83 21.89 6.04
N ALA A 473 -9.91 21.15 7.14
CA ALA A 473 -10.53 19.82 7.17
C ALA A 473 -11.79 19.84 8.04
N SER A 474 -12.88 19.26 7.52
CA SER A 474 -14.12 19.03 8.27
C SER A 474 -14.50 17.55 8.29
N VAL A 475 -14.87 17.03 9.45
CA VAL A 475 -15.40 15.66 9.56
C VAL A 475 -16.83 15.63 9.02
N VAL A 476 -17.03 14.96 7.89
CA VAL A 476 -18.34 14.82 7.24
C VAL A 476 -18.92 13.40 7.34
N GLY A 477 -18.07 12.41 7.67
CA GLY A 477 -18.46 11.04 7.93
C GLY A 477 -17.86 10.53 9.23
N SER A 478 -18.63 9.73 9.97
CA SER A 478 -18.12 9.01 11.15
C SER A 478 -18.66 7.58 11.21
N GLY A 479 -17.87 6.66 11.75
CA GLY A 479 -18.21 5.25 11.85
C GLY A 479 -17.32 4.53 12.85
N ASN A 480 -17.21 3.21 12.71
CA ASN A 480 -16.46 2.33 13.59
C ASN A 480 -15.66 1.29 12.77
N MET A 481 -15.19 1.66 11.58
CA MET A 481 -14.39 0.78 10.73
C MET A 481 -13.19 0.21 11.50
N VAL A 482 -12.97 -1.10 11.42
CA VAL A 482 -11.99 -1.84 12.23
C VAL A 482 -10.61 -1.23 12.04
N GLY A 483 -10.16 -1.09 10.79
CA GLY A 483 -8.82 -0.58 10.47
C GLY A 483 -8.55 0.85 10.92
N ILE A 484 -9.54 1.73 10.82
CA ILE A 484 -9.39 3.12 11.28
C ILE A 484 -9.30 3.16 12.81
N VAL A 485 -10.14 2.40 13.50
CA VAL A 485 -10.16 2.36 14.97
C VAL A 485 -8.85 1.79 15.52
N SER A 486 -8.35 0.69 14.94
CA SER A 486 -7.08 0.07 15.34
C SER A 486 -5.90 0.99 15.10
N SER A 487 -5.83 1.65 13.94
CA SER A 487 -4.75 2.59 13.60
C SER A 487 -4.72 3.81 14.54
N ILE A 488 -5.89 4.38 14.89
CA ILE A 488 -6.00 5.43 15.93
C ILE A 488 -5.49 4.90 17.27
N ALA A 489 -5.96 3.72 17.70
CA ALA A 489 -5.57 3.16 18.99
C ALA A 489 -4.06 2.91 19.08
N ARG A 490 -3.43 2.40 18.02
CA ARG A 490 -1.98 2.20 17.97
C ARG A 490 -1.20 3.51 17.97
N THR A 491 -1.64 4.50 17.20
CA THR A 491 -1.07 5.87 17.22
C THR A 491 -1.08 6.45 18.64
N LEU A 492 -2.25 6.42 19.29
CA LEU A 492 -2.41 6.91 20.66
C LEU A 492 -1.55 6.13 21.66
N SER A 493 -1.35 4.82 21.44
CA SER A 493 -0.52 3.97 22.29
C SER A 493 0.95 4.36 22.24
N TYR A 494 1.54 4.46 21.04
CA TYR A 494 2.93 4.88 20.88
C TYR A 494 3.18 6.30 21.41
N TYR A 495 2.27 7.23 21.11
CA TYR A 495 2.36 8.59 21.65
C TYR A 495 2.28 8.62 23.18
N ALA A 496 1.32 7.90 23.78
CA ALA A 496 1.17 7.86 25.23
C ALA A 496 2.36 7.18 25.91
N ALA A 497 2.92 6.12 25.33
CA ALA A 497 4.12 5.46 25.84
C ALA A 497 5.33 6.41 25.86
N LYS A 498 5.46 7.29 24.86
CA LYS A 498 6.55 8.29 24.82
C LYS A 498 6.34 9.48 25.75
N THR A 499 5.10 9.94 25.90
CA THR A 499 4.78 11.21 26.59
C THR A 499 4.27 11.05 28.02
N GLY A 500 3.78 9.86 28.39
CA GLY A 500 3.00 9.66 29.61
C GLY A 500 1.57 10.21 29.53
N ASN A 501 1.04 10.53 28.35
CA ASN A 501 -0.31 11.08 28.19
C ASN A 501 -1.39 10.06 28.58
N SER A 502 -1.94 10.22 29.79
CA SER A 502 -2.93 9.31 30.37
C SER A 502 -4.26 9.28 29.62
N ARG A 503 -4.70 10.41 29.04
CA ARG A 503 -5.92 10.47 28.23
C ARG A 503 -5.77 9.67 26.94
N ALA A 504 -4.65 9.83 26.24
CA ALA A 504 -4.36 9.06 25.02
C ALA A 504 -4.29 7.56 25.31
N LYS A 505 -3.56 7.14 26.37
CA LYS A 505 -3.53 5.74 26.81
C LYS A 505 -4.93 5.18 27.10
N SER A 506 -5.74 5.94 27.85
CA SER A 506 -7.10 5.51 28.24
C SER A 506 -8.04 5.39 27.05
N VAL A 507 -8.00 6.33 26.10
CA VAL A 507 -8.84 6.28 24.90
C VAL A 507 -8.41 5.13 23.98
N ALA A 508 -7.10 4.91 23.79
CA ALA A 508 -6.59 3.76 23.05
C ALA A 508 -7.14 2.45 23.63
N LYS A 509 -7.04 2.29 24.96
CA LYS A 509 -7.56 1.14 25.69
C LYS A 509 -9.05 0.92 25.43
N GLN A 510 -9.85 1.98 25.57
CA GLN A 510 -11.30 1.92 25.40
C GLN A 510 -11.70 1.56 23.97
N LEU A 511 -10.98 2.06 22.96
CA LEU A 511 -11.22 1.70 21.55
C LEU A 511 -10.97 0.21 21.32
N LEU A 512 -9.84 -0.32 21.79
CA LEU A 512 -9.49 -1.74 21.65
C LEU A 512 -10.46 -2.65 22.40
N ASP A 513 -10.77 -2.34 23.66
CA ASP A 513 -11.72 -3.11 24.48
C ASP A 513 -13.13 -3.13 23.88
N THR A 514 -13.59 -1.98 23.40
CA THR A 514 -14.94 -1.87 22.82
C THR A 514 -15.01 -2.59 21.48
N MET A 515 -14.00 -2.44 20.61
CA MET A 515 -13.97 -3.11 19.31
C MET A 515 -13.93 -4.62 19.49
N TRP A 516 -13.07 -5.10 20.40
CA TRP A 516 -12.98 -6.52 20.76
C TRP A 516 -14.31 -7.09 21.28
N SER A 517 -15.03 -6.33 22.10
CA SER A 517 -16.28 -6.79 22.70
C SER A 517 -17.46 -6.79 21.73
N LEU A 518 -17.51 -5.89 20.75
CA LEU A 518 -18.70 -5.66 19.93
C LEU A 518 -18.63 -6.30 18.54
N ASN A 519 -17.43 -6.47 18.00
CA ASN A 519 -17.25 -6.72 16.56
C ASN A 519 -16.61 -8.06 16.23
N ARG A 520 -16.37 -8.91 17.22
CA ARG A 520 -15.79 -10.23 17.00
C ARG A 520 -16.76 -11.26 16.43
N ASP A 521 -16.24 -12.14 15.59
CA ASP A 521 -16.89 -13.37 15.15
C ASP A 521 -15.91 -14.55 15.10
N SER A 522 -16.25 -15.61 14.36
CA SER A 522 -15.47 -16.84 14.30
C SER A 522 -14.17 -16.74 13.52
N ILE A 523 -14.03 -15.73 12.64
CA ILE A 523 -12.86 -15.58 11.77
C ILE A 523 -12.12 -14.26 11.99
N GLY A 524 -12.68 -13.29 12.72
CA GLY A 524 -11.94 -12.12 13.17
C GLY A 524 -12.84 -11.07 13.78
N LEU A 525 -12.70 -9.83 13.29
CA LEU A 525 -13.56 -8.71 13.63
C LEU A 525 -14.18 -8.13 12.36
N SER A 526 -15.49 -7.89 12.39
CA SER A 526 -16.20 -7.29 11.28
C SER A 526 -17.21 -6.23 11.74
N VAL A 527 -17.42 -5.25 10.86
CA VAL A 527 -18.50 -4.27 10.97
C VAL A 527 -19.35 -4.42 9.72
N THR A 528 -20.67 -4.59 9.90
CA THR A 528 -21.59 -4.71 8.77
C THR A 528 -21.55 -3.46 7.91
N SER A 529 -21.05 -3.63 6.69
CA SER A 529 -20.96 -2.58 5.68
C SER A 529 -22.23 -2.57 4.85
N THR A 530 -22.90 -1.43 4.75
CA THR A 530 -23.97 -1.22 3.77
C THR A 530 -23.35 -0.69 2.49
N VAL A 531 -23.25 -1.51 1.46
CA VAL A 531 -22.39 -1.28 0.28
C VAL A 531 -23.16 -0.60 -0.84
N SER A 532 -23.65 0.62 -0.58
CA SER A 532 -24.45 1.39 -1.55
C SER A 532 -23.69 1.76 -2.82
N THR A 533 -22.35 1.77 -2.78
CA THR A 533 -21.51 2.05 -3.94
C THR A 533 -21.64 1.01 -5.05
N LEU A 534 -22.13 -0.20 -4.75
CA LEU A 534 -22.36 -1.24 -5.75
C LEU A 534 -23.47 -0.91 -6.76
N ASN A 535 -24.17 0.22 -6.63
CA ASN A 535 -25.03 0.72 -7.72
C ASN A 535 -24.22 1.15 -8.95
N GLN A 536 -22.94 1.46 -8.77
CA GLN A 536 -22.01 1.88 -9.82
C GLN A 536 -21.55 0.73 -10.73
N VAL A 537 -21.91 -0.52 -10.44
CA VAL A 537 -21.59 -1.65 -11.33
C VAL A 537 -22.31 -1.57 -12.70
N ASN A 538 -23.30 -0.68 -12.83
CA ASN A 538 -23.92 -0.36 -14.11
C ASN A 538 -23.18 0.76 -14.88
N ASN A 539 -22.13 1.33 -14.30
CA ASN A 539 -21.31 2.34 -14.98
C ASN A 539 -20.63 1.71 -16.19
N LYS A 540 -20.62 2.46 -17.30
CA LYS A 540 -19.87 2.07 -18.48
C LYS A 540 -18.39 2.02 -18.18
N VAL A 541 -17.72 1.03 -18.75
CA VAL A 541 -16.26 0.94 -18.69
C VAL A 541 -15.65 2.04 -19.54
N TYR A 542 -14.53 2.59 -19.07
CA TYR A 542 -13.77 3.60 -19.79
C TYR A 542 -12.86 2.92 -20.80
N ILE A 543 -13.11 3.18 -22.08
CA ILE A 543 -12.28 2.74 -23.19
C ILE A 543 -11.60 3.97 -23.78
N PRO A 544 -10.27 4.11 -23.67
CA PRO A 544 -9.57 5.32 -24.10
C PRO A 544 -9.54 5.53 -25.62
N ILE A 545 -9.83 4.49 -26.40
CA ILE A 545 -9.74 4.50 -27.86
C ILE A 545 -11.11 4.24 -28.48
N SER A 546 -11.59 5.23 -29.24
CA SER A 546 -12.85 5.12 -29.97
C SER A 546 -12.84 3.91 -30.91
N GLY A 547 -13.91 3.11 -30.85
CA GLY A 547 -14.07 1.92 -31.69
C GLY A 547 -13.27 0.70 -31.27
N TRP A 548 -12.45 0.77 -30.21
CA TRP A 548 -11.77 -0.42 -29.70
C TRP A 548 -12.78 -1.43 -29.16
N THR A 549 -12.53 -2.70 -29.46
CA THR A 549 -13.26 -3.84 -28.90
C THR A 549 -12.27 -4.93 -28.53
N GLY A 550 -12.60 -5.70 -27.50
CA GLY A 550 -11.75 -6.78 -27.02
C GLY A 550 -12.54 -7.90 -26.36
N THR A 551 -11.83 -8.93 -25.91
CA THR A 551 -12.43 -10.09 -25.24
C THR A 551 -11.52 -10.56 -24.09
N TYR A 552 -12.09 -10.75 -22.91
CA TYR A 552 -11.36 -11.37 -21.79
C TYR A 552 -11.20 -12.88 -21.98
N PRO A 553 -10.27 -13.53 -21.24
CA PRO A 553 -10.04 -14.97 -21.31
C PRO A 553 -11.30 -15.83 -21.13
N ASN A 554 -12.25 -15.41 -20.30
CA ASN A 554 -13.53 -16.09 -20.07
C ASN A 554 -14.56 -15.90 -21.20
N GLY A 555 -14.27 -15.07 -22.21
CA GLY A 555 -15.14 -14.79 -23.35
C GLY A 555 -15.96 -13.52 -23.23
N ASP A 556 -15.92 -12.81 -22.10
CA ASP A 556 -16.65 -11.55 -21.92
C ASP A 556 -16.20 -10.50 -22.95
N LYS A 557 -17.18 -9.86 -23.58
CA LYS A 557 -16.95 -8.89 -24.67
C LYS A 557 -16.83 -7.49 -24.10
N ILE A 558 -15.78 -6.79 -24.53
CA ILE A 558 -15.50 -5.42 -24.12
C ILE A 558 -15.73 -4.51 -25.32
N ASN A 559 -16.65 -3.56 -25.19
CA ASN A 559 -16.91 -2.52 -26.18
C ASN A 559 -17.49 -1.27 -25.50
N ALA A 560 -17.75 -0.21 -26.26
CA ALA A 560 -18.22 1.09 -25.75
C ALA A 560 -19.59 1.07 -25.05
N SER A 561 -20.33 -0.04 -25.09
CA SER A 561 -21.59 -0.23 -24.37
C SER A 561 -21.45 -1.08 -23.10
N SER A 562 -20.33 -1.77 -22.92
CA SER A 562 -20.09 -2.63 -21.76
C SER A 562 -20.06 -1.84 -20.45
N ASN A 563 -20.62 -2.42 -19.39
CA ASN A 563 -20.48 -1.96 -18.01
C ASN A 563 -19.56 -2.89 -17.18
N PHE A 564 -19.38 -2.57 -15.89
CA PHE A 564 -18.55 -3.36 -14.96
C PHE A 564 -18.91 -4.85 -14.93
N LEU A 565 -20.20 -5.19 -14.88
CA LEU A 565 -20.67 -6.59 -14.81
C LEU A 565 -20.63 -7.30 -16.15
N ASP A 566 -20.74 -6.58 -17.26
CA ASP A 566 -20.66 -7.17 -18.62
C ASP A 566 -19.27 -7.76 -18.89
N ILE A 567 -18.23 -7.19 -18.28
CA ILE A 567 -16.84 -7.63 -18.43
C ILE A 567 -16.33 -8.44 -17.23
N ARG A 568 -17.19 -8.71 -16.24
CA ARG A 568 -16.86 -9.52 -15.06
C ARG A 568 -18.01 -10.49 -14.80
N SER A 569 -18.42 -11.25 -15.81
CA SER A 569 -19.63 -12.07 -15.73
C SER A 569 -19.59 -13.13 -14.63
N TRP A 570 -18.38 -13.54 -14.21
CA TRP A 570 -18.14 -14.42 -13.08
C TRP A 570 -18.64 -13.88 -11.73
N TYR A 571 -18.85 -12.56 -11.58
CA TYR A 571 -19.50 -11.97 -10.39
C TYR A 571 -20.89 -12.54 -10.13
N LYS A 572 -21.56 -13.07 -11.15
CA LYS A 572 -22.89 -13.69 -11.04
C LYS A 572 -22.88 -15.02 -10.27
N SER A 573 -21.70 -15.60 -10.08
CA SER A 573 -21.48 -16.82 -9.31
C SER A 573 -21.11 -16.53 -7.85
N ASP A 574 -20.94 -15.26 -7.48
CA ASP A 574 -20.58 -14.86 -6.11
C ASP A 574 -21.69 -15.23 -5.11
N ALA A 575 -21.30 -15.65 -3.90
CA ALA A 575 -22.25 -16.01 -2.84
C ALA A 575 -23.19 -14.86 -2.44
N ASN A 576 -22.76 -13.61 -2.63
CA ASN A 576 -23.54 -12.40 -2.40
C ASN A 576 -24.23 -11.85 -3.66
N TRP A 577 -24.15 -12.52 -4.81
CA TRP A 577 -24.80 -12.09 -6.06
C TRP A 577 -26.29 -11.80 -5.87
N TRP A 578 -27.00 -12.62 -5.09
CA TRP A 578 -28.43 -12.43 -4.83
C TRP A 578 -28.72 -11.08 -4.15
N GLN A 579 -27.84 -10.59 -3.28
CA GLN A 579 -27.98 -9.28 -2.65
C GLN A 579 -27.81 -8.16 -3.68
N LEU A 580 -26.77 -8.27 -4.51
CA LEU A 580 -26.51 -7.29 -5.57
C LEU A 580 -27.64 -7.27 -6.60
N GLN A 581 -28.09 -8.44 -7.07
CA GLN A 581 -29.20 -8.54 -8.02
C GLN A 581 -30.48 -7.92 -7.44
N ASN A 582 -30.79 -8.18 -6.16
CA ASN A 582 -31.93 -7.54 -5.50
C ASN A 582 -31.76 -6.02 -5.41
N TYR A 583 -30.56 -5.53 -5.11
CA TYR A 583 -30.27 -4.09 -5.06
C TYR A 583 -30.47 -3.41 -6.43
N LEU A 584 -29.96 -4.03 -7.50
CA LEU A 584 -30.12 -3.53 -8.87
C LEU A 584 -31.59 -3.54 -9.34
N ASN A 585 -32.43 -4.39 -8.74
CA ASN A 585 -33.87 -4.44 -8.98
C ASN A 585 -34.68 -3.44 -8.10
N GLY A 586 -34.02 -2.51 -7.42
CA GLY A 586 -34.65 -1.48 -6.58
C GLY A 586 -34.82 -1.88 -5.10
N GLY A 587 -34.25 -3.01 -4.68
CA GLY A 587 -34.17 -3.41 -3.27
C GLY A 587 -33.17 -2.58 -2.46
N PRO A 588 -32.94 -2.92 -1.17
CA PRO A 588 -31.93 -2.28 -0.36
C PRO A 588 -30.50 -2.65 -0.80
N ALA A 589 -29.53 -1.77 -0.49
CA ALA A 589 -28.11 -2.03 -0.74
C ALA A 589 -27.61 -3.29 0.01
N PRO A 590 -26.62 -4.03 -0.56
CA PRO A 590 -26.05 -5.21 0.08
C PRO A 590 -25.49 -4.90 1.47
N LYS A 591 -25.62 -5.86 2.38
CA LYS A 591 -25.03 -5.80 3.72
C LYS A 591 -24.04 -6.94 3.87
N ILE A 592 -22.77 -6.59 3.98
CA ILE A 592 -21.67 -7.56 4.02
C ILE A 592 -20.80 -7.29 5.24
N ASN A 593 -20.45 -8.35 5.97
CA ASN A 593 -19.47 -8.30 7.04
C ASN A 593 -18.12 -8.60 6.40
N TYR A 594 -17.33 -7.55 6.16
CA TYR A 594 -16.03 -7.71 5.53
C TYR A 594 -14.94 -8.05 6.53
N HIS A 595 -14.06 -8.95 6.11
CA HIS A 595 -12.84 -9.35 6.76
C HIS A 595 -11.65 -9.02 5.85
N ARG A 596 -11.41 -7.72 5.66
CA ARG A 596 -10.21 -7.26 4.95
C ARG A 596 -8.98 -7.71 5.71
N PHE A 597 -8.04 -8.34 5.03
CA PHE A 597 -6.83 -8.87 5.65
C PHE A 597 -6.08 -7.78 6.41
N TRP A 598 -5.91 -6.62 5.79
CA TRP A 598 -5.21 -5.49 6.39
C TRP A 598 -5.92 -4.98 7.65
N GLU A 599 -7.26 -4.93 7.71
CA GLU A 599 -8.00 -4.49 8.91
C GLU A 599 -7.79 -5.46 10.08
N GLN A 600 -7.77 -6.77 9.80
CA GLN A 600 -7.52 -7.77 10.83
C GLN A 600 -6.08 -7.72 11.35
N ALA A 601 -5.12 -7.64 10.43
CA ALA A 601 -3.71 -7.49 10.77
C ALA A 601 -3.49 -6.20 11.57
N ASP A 602 -4.12 -5.10 11.18
CA ASP A 602 -4.01 -3.80 11.85
C ASP A 602 -4.59 -3.83 13.28
N MET A 603 -5.74 -4.49 13.47
CA MET A 603 -6.32 -4.72 14.79
C MET A 603 -5.43 -5.60 15.67
N ALA A 604 -4.88 -6.69 15.13
CA ALA A 604 -3.92 -7.52 15.84
C ALA A 604 -2.70 -6.68 16.25
N LEU A 605 -2.10 -5.94 15.32
CA LEU A 605 -0.95 -5.06 15.59
C LEU A 605 -1.24 -4.02 16.67
N ALA A 606 -2.44 -3.44 16.69
CA ALA A 606 -2.83 -2.49 17.73
C ALA A 606 -2.96 -3.14 19.12
N LEU A 607 -3.50 -4.36 19.19
CA LEU A 607 -3.55 -5.16 20.42
C LEU A 607 -2.13 -5.51 20.90
N GLY A 608 -1.29 -6.04 20.01
CA GLY A 608 0.09 -6.41 20.32
C GLY A 608 0.92 -5.21 20.80
N ALA A 609 0.84 -4.09 20.07
CA ALA A 609 1.54 -2.86 20.45
C ALA A 609 1.08 -2.33 21.81
N TYR A 610 -0.23 -2.29 22.10
CA TYR A 610 -0.73 -1.87 23.42
C TYR A 610 -0.18 -2.77 24.53
N GLY A 611 -0.24 -4.08 24.32
CA GLY A 611 0.23 -5.05 25.31
C GLY A 611 1.72 -4.95 25.60
N ILE A 612 2.55 -4.78 24.57
CA ILE A 612 4.01 -4.62 24.74
C ILE A 612 4.36 -3.28 25.39
N LEU A 613 3.72 -2.18 24.96
CA LEU A 613 4.07 -0.84 25.44
C LEU A 613 3.66 -0.59 26.90
N PHE A 614 2.60 -1.24 27.37
CA PHE A 614 2.04 -1.00 28.70
C PHE A 614 2.07 -2.21 29.63
N ASN A 615 2.50 -3.37 29.13
CA ASN A 615 2.54 -4.63 29.88
C ASN A 615 1.16 -4.99 30.49
N GLU A 616 0.13 -4.86 29.66
CA GLU A 616 -1.30 -5.12 29.95
C GLU A 616 -1.86 -6.14 28.97
#